data_AF-A0A1Y0V776-F1
#
_entry.id   AF-A0A1Y0V776-F1
#
_cell.length_a   1.000
_cell.length_b   1.000
_cell.length_c   1.000
_cell.angle_alpha   90.00
_cell.angle_beta   90.00
_cell.angle_gamma   90.00
#
_symmetry.space_group_name_H-M   'P 1'
#
loop_
_entity.id
_entity.type
_entity.pdbx_description
1 polymer ?
#
loop_
_entity_poly.entity_id
_entity_poly.type
_entity_poly.pdbx_seq_one_letter_code
_entity_poly.pdbx_strand_id
1 'polypeptide(L)'
;MFDVEKLYDDACHLALHGCGCSYELYVQKLTKEIDRKAHHLPSDQATALKAYAEQKGDYASEALDHRYDGCCAHGIDYGCCPAGCEAPDAGEWDSEDDDAARDLHQEIMAELEAEEEQIRLAEIAFRDAQVLDRLDALRGRMSS
;
A
#
# COMPACT_ATOMS: atom_id res chain seq x y z
N MET A 1 32.64 -17.78 4.13
CA MET A 1 33.44 -16.93 5.04
C MET A 1 32.88 -15.53 4.88
N PHE A 2 32.45 -14.90 5.96
CA PHE A 2 31.90 -13.54 5.91
C PHE A 2 33.06 -12.57 5.72
N ASP A 3 32.99 -11.76 4.66
CA ASP A 3 34.03 -10.81 4.27
C ASP A 3 33.42 -9.42 4.19
N VAL A 4 33.66 -8.63 5.23
CA VAL A 4 33.10 -7.28 5.37
C VAL A 4 33.69 -6.33 4.33
N GLU A 5 34.98 -6.48 4.04
CA GLU A 5 35.70 -5.61 3.10
C GLU A 5 35.12 -5.78 1.70
N LYS A 6 34.92 -7.02 1.26
CA LYS A 6 34.27 -7.30 -0.02
C LYS A 6 32.84 -6.73 -0.09
N LEU A 7 32.06 -6.86 0.98
CA LEU A 7 30.68 -6.34 0.99
C LEU A 7 30.63 -4.82 0.89
N TYR A 8 31.60 -4.14 1.52
CA TYR A 8 31.78 -2.70 1.45
C TYR A 8 32.22 -2.27 0.05
N ASP A 9 33.22 -2.92 -0.54
CA ASP A 9 33.70 -2.60 -1.89
C ASP A 9 32.61 -2.77 -2.96
N ASP A 10 31.80 -3.83 -2.85
CA ASP A 10 30.63 -4.03 -3.70
C ASP A 10 29.62 -2.87 -3.56
N ALA A 11 29.42 -2.37 -2.33
CA ALA A 11 28.53 -1.23 -2.08
C ALA A 11 29.09 0.07 -2.69
N CYS A 12 30.40 0.30 -2.58
CA CYS A 12 31.11 1.41 -3.22
C CYS A 12 30.96 1.37 -4.74
N HIS A 13 31.15 0.21 -5.36
CA HIS A 13 31.03 0.06 -6.81
C HIS A 13 29.60 0.35 -7.30
N LEU A 14 28.59 -0.10 -6.56
CA LEU A 14 27.18 0.21 -6.86
C LEU A 14 26.86 1.69 -6.66
N ALA A 15 27.39 2.31 -5.61
CA ALA A 15 27.17 3.73 -5.32
C ALA A 15 27.77 4.64 -6.41
N LEU A 16 28.99 4.34 -6.87
CA LEU A 16 29.67 5.05 -7.95
C LEU A 16 28.87 5.03 -9.26
N HIS A 17 28.16 3.94 -9.55
CA HIS A 17 27.44 3.81 -10.81
C HIS A 17 26.23 4.73 -10.88
N GLY A 18 26.33 5.84 -11.61
CA GLY A 18 25.26 6.83 -11.73
C GLY A 18 25.18 7.79 -10.53
N CYS A 19 26.30 8.06 -9.85
CA CYS A 19 26.39 9.19 -8.90
C CYS A 19 26.71 10.53 -9.60
N GLY A 20 26.92 10.53 -10.92
CA GLY A 20 27.23 11.75 -11.69
C GLY A 20 28.52 12.46 -11.24
N CYS A 21 29.45 11.72 -10.60
CA CYS A 21 30.65 12.27 -9.95
C CYS A 21 30.37 13.26 -8.81
N SER A 22 29.15 13.29 -8.26
CA SER A 22 28.83 14.05 -7.05
C SER A 22 29.20 13.23 -5.81
N TYR A 23 30.03 13.79 -4.94
CA TYR A 23 30.43 13.15 -3.68
C TYR A 23 29.23 12.96 -2.74
N GLU A 24 28.36 13.97 -2.63
CA GLU A 24 27.16 13.89 -1.79
C GLU A 24 26.21 12.78 -2.26
N LEU A 25 25.98 12.69 -3.58
CA LEU A 25 25.13 11.64 -4.14
C LEU A 25 25.78 10.26 -4.01
N TYR A 26 27.10 10.17 -4.08
CA TYR A 26 27.84 8.94 -3.78
C TYR A 26 27.63 8.50 -2.33
N VAL A 27 27.84 9.38 -1.35
CA VAL A 27 27.66 9.09 0.09
C VAL A 27 26.23 8.64 0.39
N GLN A 28 25.22 9.31 -0.18
CA GLN A 28 23.81 8.92 -0.05
C GLN A 28 23.56 7.50 -0.58
N LYS A 29 24.06 7.19 -1.78
CA LYS A 29 23.86 5.88 -2.41
C LYS A 29 24.62 4.78 -1.68
N LEU A 30 25.85 5.05 -1.25
CA LEU A 30 26.66 4.15 -0.46
C LEU A 30 25.95 3.80 0.85
N THR A 31 25.43 4.80 1.55
CA THR A 31 24.65 4.65 2.78
C THR A 31 23.45 3.72 2.56
N LYS A 32 22.64 4.00 1.52
CA LYS A 32 21.48 3.16 1.15
C LYS A 32 21.87 1.72 0.82
N GLU A 33 22.98 1.52 0.10
CA GLU A 33 23.44 0.18 -0.26
C GLU A 33 23.97 -0.61 0.94
N ILE A 34 24.67 0.04 1.86
CA ILE A 34 25.13 -0.57 3.12
C ILE A 34 23.92 -0.98 3.97
N ASP A 35 22.93 -0.10 4.13
CA ASP A 35 21.72 -0.41 4.90
C ASP A 35 20.92 -1.58 4.28
N ARG A 36 20.77 -1.58 2.95
CA ARG A 36 20.12 -2.67 2.22
C ARG A 36 20.85 -4.00 2.42
N LYS A 37 22.18 -4.01 2.29
CA LYS A 37 23.00 -5.21 2.52
C LYS A 37 22.90 -5.67 3.98
N ALA A 38 22.99 -4.75 4.93
CA ALA A 38 22.89 -5.04 6.35
C ALA A 38 21.54 -5.67 6.72
N HIS A 39 20.44 -5.22 6.10
CA HIS A 39 19.10 -5.77 6.34
C HIS A 39 18.96 -7.26 5.98
N HIS A 40 19.73 -7.73 5.01
CA HIS A 40 19.72 -9.13 4.57
C HIS A 40 20.74 -10.02 5.30
N LEU A 41 21.51 -9.47 6.24
CA LEU A 41 22.53 -10.19 6.98
C LEU A 41 22.04 -10.54 8.41
N PRO A 42 22.59 -11.60 9.03
CA PRO A 42 22.43 -11.84 10.46
C PRO A 42 22.93 -10.63 11.28
N SER A 43 22.32 -10.39 12.44
CA SER A 43 22.58 -9.19 13.28
C SER A 43 24.08 -8.92 13.49
N ASP A 44 24.87 -9.93 13.85
CA ASP A 44 26.31 -9.77 14.12
C ASP A 44 27.09 -9.30 12.87
N GLN A 45 26.68 -9.79 11.69
CA GLN A 45 27.30 -9.45 10.40
C GLN A 45 26.84 -8.07 9.92
N ALA A 46 25.57 -7.73 10.13
CA ALA A 46 25.03 -6.40 9.85
C ALA A 46 25.76 -5.34 10.67
N THR A 47 25.95 -5.57 11.98
CA THR A 47 26.71 -4.68 12.86
C THR A 47 28.16 -4.55 12.42
N ALA A 48 28.81 -5.65 12.06
CA ALA A 48 30.20 -5.63 11.58
C ALA A 48 30.34 -4.81 10.28
N LEU A 49 29.38 -4.92 9.35
CA LEU A 49 29.38 -4.15 8.11
C LEU A 49 29.22 -2.65 8.35
N LYS A 50 28.27 -2.27 9.21
CA LYS A 50 28.03 -0.85 9.56
C LYS A 50 29.23 -0.24 10.28
N ALA A 51 29.80 -0.94 11.26
CA ALA A 51 30.98 -0.48 11.98
C ALA A 51 32.20 -0.30 11.05
N TYR A 52 32.39 -1.21 10.08
CA TYR A 52 33.44 -1.06 9.08
C TYR A 52 33.21 0.14 8.17
N ALA A 53 31.97 0.37 7.76
CA ALA A 53 31.63 1.51 6.92
C ALA A 53 31.79 2.85 7.64
N GLU A 54 31.43 2.93 8.93
CA GLU A 54 31.68 4.09 9.79
C GLU A 54 33.19 4.38 9.91
N GLN A 55 34.02 3.34 10.04
CA GLN A 55 35.48 3.49 10.08
C GLN A 55 36.05 4.08 8.78
N LYS A 56 35.44 3.81 7.62
CA LYS A 56 35.86 4.35 6.33
C LYS A 56 35.44 5.81 6.13
N GLY A 57 34.45 6.28 6.87
CA GLY A 57 34.05 7.70 6.92
C GLY A 57 33.06 8.16 5.84
N ASP A 58 32.78 7.33 4.82
CA ASP A 58 31.83 7.67 3.74
C ASP A 58 30.40 7.17 4.02
N TYR A 59 30.17 6.51 5.16
CA TYR A 59 28.84 6.06 5.59
C TYR A 59 28.20 7.09 6.52
N ALA A 60 27.04 7.62 6.12
CA ALA A 60 26.27 8.54 6.94
C ALA A 60 25.20 7.75 7.71
N SER A 61 25.47 7.41 8.97
CA SER A 61 24.55 6.64 9.82
C SER A 61 23.29 7.44 10.22
N GLU A 62 23.40 8.77 10.23
CA GLU A 62 22.26 9.66 10.29
C GLU A 62 21.62 9.67 8.91
N ALA A 63 20.39 9.16 8.83
CA ALA A 63 19.62 9.14 7.60
C ALA A 63 19.72 10.50 6.93
N LEU A 64 20.34 10.53 5.75
CA LEU A 64 20.31 11.66 4.83
C LEU A 64 18.86 11.77 4.34
N ASP A 65 17.99 12.27 5.21
CA ASP A 65 16.61 12.62 4.94
C ASP A 65 16.64 13.91 4.13
N HIS A 66 17.25 13.85 2.96
CA HIS A 66 17.01 14.81 1.90
C HIS A 66 15.69 14.43 1.27
N ARG A 67 14.60 14.56 2.04
CA ARG A 67 13.36 15.00 1.43
C ARG A 67 13.67 16.37 0.88
N TYR A 68 13.89 16.42 -0.42
CA TYR A 68 13.94 17.67 -1.13
C TYR A 68 12.58 18.32 -0.94
N ASP A 69 12.52 19.38 -0.12
CA ASP A 69 11.30 20.13 0.08
C ASP A 69 10.78 20.60 -1.29
N GLY A 70 9.54 20.24 -1.60
CA GLY A 70 8.89 20.61 -2.87
C GLY A 70 9.14 19.68 -4.06
N CYS A 71 9.89 18.58 -3.93
CA CYS A 71 9.99 17.60 -5.02
C CYS A 71 10.01 16.14 -4.52
N CYS A 72 9.79 15.19 -5.44
CA CYS A 72 9.63 13.78 -5.09
C CYS A 72 10.98 13.14 -4.69
N ALA A 73 10.94 11.91 -4.18
CA ALA A 73 12.15 11.15 -3.80
C ALA A 73 13.12 10.88 -4.96
N HIS A 74 12.71 11.14 -6.21
CA HIS A 74 13.55 11.09 -7.41
C HIS A 74 14.17 12.44 -7.77
N GLY A 75 13.92 13.50 -6.99
CA GLY A 75 14.43 14.85 -7.22
C GLY A 75 13.72 15.62 -8.34
N ILE A 76 12.51 15.21 -8.71
CA ILE A 76 11.68 15.84 -9.75
C ILE A 76 10.47 16.49 -9.10
N ASP A 77 10.10 17.68 -9.56
CA ASP A 77 8.91 18.39 -9.08
C ASP A 77 7.67 17.47 -9.09
N TYR A 78 6.87 17.59 -8.04
CA TYR A 78 5.63 16.84 -7.91
C TYR A 78 4.69 17.11 -9.08
N GLY A 79 4.05 16.07 -9.63
CA GLY A 79 3.23 16.15 -10.83
C GLY A 79 4.00 16.14 -12.16
N CYS A 80 5.34 16.30 -12.13
CA CYS A 80 6.20 16.23 -13.31
C CYS A 80 7.00 14.91 -13.39
N CYS A 81 6.96 14.09 -12.35
CA CYS A 81 7.71 12.84 -12.30
C CYS A 81 7.06 11.79 -13.22
N PRO A 82 7.79 11.20 -14.19
CA PRO A 82 7.26 10.17 -15.09
C PRO A 82 6.84 8.87 -14.37
N ALA A 83 7.26 8.70 -13.11
CA ALA A 83 6.80 7.63 -12.24
C ALA A 83 5.44 7.91 -11.57
N GLY A 84 4.81 9.07 -11.84
CA GLY A 84 3.52 9.46 -11.25
C GLY A 84 3.62 9.94 -9.81
N CYS A 85 4.77 10.46 -9.37
CA CYS A 85 4.89 11.01 -8.02
C CYS A 85 4.14 12.34 -7.90
N GLU A 86 3.09 12.34 -7.10
CA GLU A 86 2.32 13.53 -6.73
C GLU A 86 2.77 14.04 -5.37
N ALA A 87 2.50 15.32 -5.10
CA ALA A 87 2.78 15.90 -3.80
C ALA A 87 1.98 15.11 -2.75
N PRO A 88 2.55 14.82 -1.56
CA PRO A 88 1.72 14.40 -0.46
C PRO A 88 0.70 15.50 -0.26
N ASP A 89 -0.53 15.15 -0.63
CA ASP A 89 -1.71 15.96 -0.53
C ASP A 89 -1.70 16.78 0.77
N ALA A 90 -1.55 18.11 0.62
CA ALA A 90 -1.79 19.08 1.67
C ALA A 90 -3.19 19.66 1.48
N GLY A 91 -4.20 18.83 1.66
CA GLY A 91 -5.59 19.24 1.58
C GLY A 91 -6.45 18.04 1.31
N GLU A 92 -6.90 17.37 2.37
CA GLU A 92 -8.09 16.55 2.37
C GLU A 92 -9.18 17.29 1.57
N TRP A 93 -9.32 16.97 0.27
CA TRP A 93 -10.33 17.55 -0.61
C TRP A 93 -11.63 16.79 -0.30
N ASP A 94 -12.14 16.93 0.92
CA ASP A 94 -13.56 16.71 1.20
C ASP A 94 -14.27 18.00 0.77
N SER A 95 -14.56 18.08 -0.53
CA SER A 95 -15.48 19.09 -1.02
C SER A 95 -16.90 18.68 -0.62
N GLU A 96 -17.78 19.64 -0.33
CA GLU A 96 -19.19 19.37 0.01
C GLU A 96 -19.90 18.57 -1.11
N ASP A 97 -19.41 18.67 -2.35
CA ASP A 97 -19.87 17.90 -3.51
C ASP A 97 -19.51 16.39 -3.40
N ASP A 98 -18.38 16.04 -2.77
CA ASP A 98 -17.97 14.65 -2.55
C ASP A 98 -18.79 13.99 -1.44
N ASP A 99 -19.16 14.73 -0.40
CA ASP A 99 -20.07 14.25 0.64
C ASP A 99 -21.48 14.01 0.09
N ALA A 100 -21.99 14.93 -0.72
CA ALA A 100 -23.29 14.75 -1.39
C ALA A 100 -23.30 13.52 -2.32
N ALA A 101 -22.20 13.23 -3.01
CA ALA A 101 -22.07 12.05 -3.85
C ALA A 101 -22.05 10.75 -3.02
N ARG A 102 -21.39 10.77 -1.85
CA ARG A 102 -21.38 9.64 -0.91
C ARG A 102 -22.76 9.38 -0.31
N ASP A 103 -23.46 10.44 0.10
CA ASP A 103 -24.81 10.36 0.64
C ASP A 103 -25.78 9.78 -0.39
N LEU A 104 -25.76 10.30 -1.63
CA LEU A 104 -26.57 9.76 -2.72
C LEU A 104 -26.25 8.29 -3.02
N HIS A 105 -24.97 7.92 -3.01
CA HIS A 105 -24.57 6.52 -3.19
C HIS A 105 -25.14 5.64 -2.07
N GLN A 106 -25.09 6.10 -0.82
CA GLN A 106 -25.64 5.38 0.32
C GLN A 106 -27.16 5.22 0.22
N GLU A 107 -27.88 6.26 -0.21
CA GLU A 107 -29.33 6.19 -0.44
C GLU A 107 -29.70 5.17 -1.52
N ILE A 108 -29.01 5.19 -2.67
CA ILE A 108 -29.25 4.23 -3.76
C ILE A 108 -29.01 2.79 -3.30
N MET A 109 -27.92 2.54 -2.56
CA MET A 109 -27.63 1.20 -2.07
C MET A 109 -28.68 0.70 -1.07
N ALA A 110 -29.17 1.58 -0.19
CA ALA A 110 -30.22 1.24 0.77
C ALA A 110 -31.56 0.93 0.07
N GLU A 111 -31.91 1.68 -0.98
CA GLU A 111 -33.10 1.43 -1.79
C GLU A 111 -33.03 0.05 -2.47
N LEU A 112 -31.91 -0.26 -3.12
CA LEU A 112 -31.69 -1.56 -3.77
C LEU A 112 -31.77 -2.72 -2.78
N GLU A 113 -31.16 -2.60 -1.60
CA GLU A 113 -31.23 -3.64 -0.57
C GLU A 113 -32.66 -3.88 -0.10
N ALA A 114 -33.45 -2.81 0.06
CA ALA A 114 -34.86 -2.90 0.44
C ALA A 114 -35.70 -3.58 -0.66
N GLU A 115 -35.44 -3.29 -1.94
CA GLU A 115 -36.09 -3.96 -3.06
C GLU A 115 -35.75 -5.46 -3.11
N GLU A 116 -34.47 -5.81 -2.95
CA GLU A 116 -34.03 -7.20 -2.91
C GLU A 116 -34.67 -7.97 -1.75
N GLU A 117 -34.79 -7.35 -0.57
CA GLU A 117 -35.47 -7.95 0.57
C GLU A 117 -36.96 -8.16 0.29
N GLN A 118 -37.64 -7.19 -0.34
CA GLN A 118 -39.04 -7.33 -0.73
C GLN A 118 -39.25 -8.47 -1.73
N ILE A 119 -38.39 -8.59 -2.73
CA ILE A 119 -38.43 -9.68 -3.72
C ILE A 119 -38.27 -11.02 -2.99
N ARG A 120 -37.27 -11.13 -2.09
CA ARG A 120 -37.03 -12.35 -1.32
C ARG A 120 -38.24 -12.73 -0.46
N LEU A 121 -38.87 -11.77 0.23
CA LEU A 121 -40.06 -12.02 1.04
C LEU A 121 -41.26 -12.43 0.17
N ALA A 122 -41.43 -11.81 -0.99
CA ALA A 122 -42.50 -12.16 -1.93
C ALA A 122 -42.34 -13.60 -2.46
N GLU A 123 -41.11 -14.03 -2.78
CA GLU A 123 -40.82 -15.41 -3.19
C GLU A 123 -41.12 -16.42 -2.07
N ILE A 124 -40.77 -16.08 -0.83
CA ILE A 124 -41.08 -16.92 0.34
C ILE A 124 -42.59 -17.03 0.51
N ALA A 125 -43.31 -15.90 0.51
CA ALA A 125 -44.75 -15.89 0.67
C ALA A 125 -45.46 -16.69 -0.43
N PHE A 126 -45.00 -16.59 -1.68
CA PHE A 126 -45.52 -17.38 -2.79
C PHE A 126 -45.28 -18.87 -2.61
N ARG A 127 -44.07 -19.27 -2.20
CA ARG A 127 -43.75 -20.67 -1.89
C ARG A 127 -44.63 -21.21 -0.76
N ASP A 128 -44.80 -20.44 0.30
CA ASP A 128 -45.59 -20.84 1.47
C ASP A 128 -47.06 -21.00 1.12
N ALA A 129 -47.62 -20.10 0.30
CA ALA A 129 -48.98 -20.24 -0.21
C ALA A 129 -49.18 -21.56 -0.98
N GLN A 130 -48.25 -21.92 -1.87
CA GLN A 130 -48.31 -23.20 -2.58
C GLN A 130 -48.22 -24.42 -1.65
N VAL A 131 -47.42 -24.33 -0.59
CA VAL A 131 -47.29 -25.39 0.41
C VAL A 131 -48.61 -25.56 1.17
N LEU A 132 -49.23 -24.45 1.60
CA LEU A 132 -50.51 -24.46 2.29
C LEU A 132 -51.63 -25.05 1.42
N ASP A 133 -51.73 -24.65 0.15
CA ASP A 133 -52.68 -25.21 -0.81
C ASP A 133 -52.51 -26.74 -0.96
N ARG A 134 -51.26 -27.22 -1.02
CA ARG A 134 -50.96 -28.66 -1.08
C ARG A 134 -51.37 -29.38 0.20
N LEU A 135 -51.12 -28.79 1.37
CA LEU A 135 -51.50 -29.37 2.66
C LEU A 135 -53.03 -29.47 2.79
N ASP A 136 -53.76 -28.44 2.37
CA ASP A 136 -55.23 -28.45 2.38
C ASP A 136 -55.79 -29.50 1.42
N ALA A 137 -55.20 -29.65 0.23
CA ALA A 137 -55.57 -30.70 -0.71
C ALA A 137 -55.33 -32.12 -0.13
N LEU A 138 -54.23 -32.33 0.59
CA LEU A 138 -53.96 -33.60 1.27
C LEU A 138 -54.95 -33.86 2.41
N ARG A 139 -55.23 -32.85 3.25
CA ARG A 139 -56.20 -32.96 4.34
C ARG A 139 -57.60 -33.29 3.84
N GLY A 140 -58.03 -32.67 2.73
CA GLY A 140 -59.29 -32.97 2.07
C GLY A 140 -59.40 -34.43 1.63
N ARG A 141 -58.31 -35.00 1.07
CA ARG A 141 -58.27 -36.42 0.68
C ARG A 141 -58.29 -37.38 1.87
N MET A 142 -57.73 -36.98 3.00
CA MET A 142 -57.74 -37.79 4.23
C MET A 142 -59.08 -37.76 4.97
N SER A 143 -59.95 -36.79 4.65
CA SER A 143 -61.26 -36.60 5.29
C SER A 143 -62.44 -37.13 4.44
N SER A 144 -62.17 -37.68 3.25
CA SER A 144 -63.10 -38.46 2.41
C SER A 144 -62.81 -39.95 2.56
#